data_AF-A0A251WJA6-F1
#
_entry.id   AF-A0A251WJA6-F1
#
_cell.length_a   1.000
_cell.length_b   1.000
_cell.length_c   1.000
_cell.angle_alpha   90.00
_cell.angle_beta   90.00
_cell.angle_gamma   90.00
#
_symmetry.space_group_name_H-M   'P 1'
#
loop_
_entity.id
_entity.type
_entity.pdbx_description
1 polymer ?
#
loop_
_entity_poly.entity_id
_entity_poly.type
_entity_poly.pdbx_seq_one_letter_code
_entity_poly.pdbx_strand_id
1 'polypeptide(L)' 'MFIGFDNSDRVTDSERRPLQFYLFGTREDVQSAINQLHVVRFSDRVRWSVPVPVPGSDWQYVSMMQRDRV' A
#
# COMPACT_ATOMS: atom_id res chain seq x y z
N MET A 1 -15.85 -1.13 -14.92
CA MET A 1 -14.62 -1.67 -14.31
C MET A 1 -14.95 -3.10 -13.88
N PHE A 2 -14.34 -4.11 -14.51
CA PHE A 2 -14.60 -5.52 -14.23
C PHE A 2 -13.41 -6.10 -13.47
N ILE A 3 -13.67 -6.80 -12.37
CA ILE A 3 -12.69 -7.67 -11.71
C ILE A 3 -13.13 -9.08 -12.03
N GLY A 4 -12.45 -9.72 -12.98
CA GLY A 4 -12.66 -11.13 -13.31
C GLY A 4 -11.98 -11.99 -12.25
N PHE A 5 -12.77 -12.76 -11.50
CA PHE A 5 -12.26 -13.86 -10.69
C PHE A 5 -12.30 -15.12 -11.55
N ASP A 6 -11.26 -15.33 -12.36
CA ASP A 6 -11.09 -16.61 -13.03
C ASP A 6 -10.52 -17.61 -12.03
N ASN A 7 -11.36 -18.60 -11.73
CA ASN A 7 -11.09 -19.72 -10.86
C ASN A 7 -10.40 -20.79 -11.69
N SER A 8 -9.07 -20.81 -11.70
CA SER A 8 -8.31 -21.97 -12.20
C SER A 8 -6.97 -22.12 -11.48
N ASP A 9 -6.87 -23.29 -10.85
CA ASP A 9 -5.69 -24.09 -10.61
C ASP A 9 -4.52 -23.54 -9.76
N ARG A 10 -4.44 -24.12 -8.54
CA ARG A 10 -3.20 -24.65 -7.95
C ARG A 10 -1.95 -23.78 -8.08
N VAL A 11 -1.95 -22.62 -7.44
CA VAL A 11 -0.69 -21.93 -7.11
C VAL A 11 -0.26 -22.37 -5.71
N THR A 12 0.75 -23.23 -5.67
CA THR A 12 1.52 -23.58 -4.47
C THR A 12 1.78 -22.35 -3.60
N ASP A 13 1.52 -22.49 -2.31
CA ASP A 13 1.50 -21.49 -1.23
C ASP A 13 2.81 -20.69 -1.02
N SER A 14 3.82 -20.90 -1.86
CA SER A 14 5.17 -20.33 -1.75
C SER A 14 5.40 -19.07 -2.60
N GLU A 15 4.51 -18.73 -3.52
CA GLU A 15 4.71 -17.62 -4.49
C GLU A 15 3.81 -16.40 -4.27
N ARG A 16 3.07 -16.34 -3.16
CA ARG A 16 2.33 -15.12 -2.78
C ARG A 16 3.31 -14.03 -2.36
N ARG A 17 3.88 -13.32 -3.33
CA ARG A 17 4.62 -12.08 -3.10
C ARG A 17 3.78 -11.21 -2.17
N PRO A 18 4.35 -10.69 -1.08
CA PRO A 18 3.58 -9.83 -0.19
C PRO A 18 3.06 -8.65 -1.01
N LEU A 19 1.74 -8.43 -0.96
CA LEU A 19 1.11 -7.27 -1.58
C LEU A 19 1.78 -6.01 -1.03
N GLN A 20 2.43 -5.26 -1.92
CA GLN A 20 3.04 -3.97 -1.62
C GLN A 20 2.22 -2.88 -2.29
N PHE A 21 1.76 -1.93 -1.48
CA PHE A 21 1.06 -0.75 -1.97
C PHE A 21 1.93 0.48 -1.73
N TYR A 22 1.84 1.43 -2.65
CA TYR A 22 2.56 2.68 -2.62
C TYR A 22 1.56 3.82 -2.81
N LEU A 23 1.66 4.84 -1.95
CA LEU A 23 0.92 6.08 -2.08
C LEU A 23 1.87 7.15 -2.62
N PHE A 24 1.46 7.87 -3.65
CA PHE A 24 2.22 8.94 -4.28
C PHE A 24 1.37 10.20 -4.39
N GLY A 25 1.95 11.36 -4.10
CA GLY A 25 1.27 12.65 -4.18
C GLY A 25 2.02 13.73 -3.42
N THR A 26 1.32 14.80 -3.06
CA THR A 26 1.85 15.78 -2.11
C THR A 26 1.99 15.15 -0.72
N ARG A 27 2.75 15.78 0.18
CA ARG A 27 2.91 15.30 1.55
C ARG A 27 1.55 15.20 2.25
N GLU A 28 0.71 16.22 2.05
CA GLU A 28 -0.60 16.37 2.64
C GLU A 28 -1.57 15.30 2.13
N ASP A 29 -1.57 15.05 0.81
CA ASP A 29 -2.43 14.04 0.19
C ASP A 29 -2.08 12.63 0.66
N VAL A 30 -0.78 12.31 0.67
CA VAL A 30 -0.28 11.00 1.14
C VAL A 30 -0.65 10.79 2.60
N GLN A 31 -0.46 11.80 3.45
CA GLN A 31 -0.81 11.70 4.87
C GLN A 31 -2.33 11.58 5.08
N SER A 32 -3.14 12.33 4.32
CA SER A 32 -4.59 12.24 4.37
C SER A 32 -5.09 10.85 3.98
N ALA A 33 -4.53 10.26 2.93
CA ALA A 33 -4.85 8.90 2.51
C ALA A 33 -4.49 7.86 3.58
N ILE A 34 -3.31 7.96 4.21
CA ILE A 34 -2.92 7.07 5.33
C ILE A 34 -3.93 7.18 6.47
N ASN A 35 -4.33 8.40 6.84
CA ASN A 35 -5.28 8.62 7.92
C ASN A 35 -6.64 7.98 7.60
N GLN A 36 -7.14 8.15 6.37
CA GLN A 36 -8.39 7.53 5.92
C GLN A 36 -8.31 6.00 5.96
N LEU A 37 -7.22 5.42 5.46
CA LEU A 37 -6.98 3.97 5.47
C LEU A 37 -6.91 3.41 6.90
N HIS A 38 -6.37 4.20 7.84
CA HIS A 38 -6.37 3.85 9.25
C HIS A 38 -7.79 3.86 9.85
N VAL A 39 -8.60 4.89 9.54
CA VAL A 39 -9.99 4.99 10.01
C VAL A 39 -10.84 3.82 9.55
N VAL A 40 -10.70 3.41 8.28
CA VAL A 40 -11.47 2.27 7.74
C VAL A 40 -10.90 0.90 8.14
N ARG A 41 -9.84 0.86 8.97
CA ARG A 41 -9.10 -0.35 9.34
C ARG A 41 -8.75 -1.19 8.11
N PHE A 42 -8.24 -0.53 7.07
CA PHE A 42 -7.76 -1.20 5.88
C PHE A 42 -6.53 -2.04 6.25
N SER A 43 -6.81 -3.27 6.69
CA SER A 43 -5.88 -4.26 7.23
C SER A 43 -5.19 -3.84 8.54
N ASP A 44 -5.63 -4.42 9.67
CA ASP A 44 -5.02 -4.19 10.99
C ASP A 44 -3.55 -4.66 11.10
N ARG A 45 -3.05 -5.42 10.12
CA ARG A 45 -1.68 -5.97 10.10
C ARG A 45 -0.74 -5.16 9.21
N VAL A 46 -1.11 -3.92 8.94
CA VAL A 46 -0.44 -3.07 7.96
C VAL A 46 -0.06 -1.75 8.60
N ARG A 47 1.20 -1.38 8.42
CA ARG A 47 1.75 -0.09 8.82
C ARG A 47 2.19 0.65 7.57
N TRP A 48 1.81 1.91 7.47
CA TRP A 48 2.30 2.80 6.43
C TRP A 48 3.58 3.46 6.92
N SER A 49 4.59 3.53 6.07
CA SER A 49 5.77 4.35 6.36
C SER A 49 5.38 5.82 6.42
N VAL A 50 6.17 6.63 7.11
CA VAL A 50 6.04 8.09 6.98
C VAL A 50 6.23 8.51 5.51
N PRO A 51 5.56 9.58 5.03
CA PRO A 51 5.79 10.11 3.69
C PRO A 51 7.26 10.56 3.53
N VAL A 52 7.95 10.00 2.53
CA VAL A 52 9.35 10.30 2.20
C VAL A 52 9.40 11.06 0.87
N PRO A 53 10.20 12.13 0.72
CA PRO A 53 10.31 12.83 -0.56
C PRO A 53 10.90 11.94 -1.66
N VAL A 54 10.37 12.07 -2.87
CA VAL A 54 10.88 11.36 -4.06
C VAL A 54 12.11 12.10 -4.60
N PRO A 55 13.27 11.43 -4.77
CA PRO A 55 14.45 12.07 -5.34
C PRO A 55 14.17 12.64 -6.74
N GLY A 56 14.54 13.89 -6.97
CA GLY A 56 14.32 14.58 -8.24
C GLY A 56 12.93 15.22 -8.39
N SER A 57 12.13 15.26 -7.33
CA SER A 57 10.84 15.94 -7.31
C SER A 57 10.66 16.77 -6.04
N ASP A 58 10.33 18.05 -6.19
CA ASP A 58 10.23 18.98 -5.06
C ASP A 58 8.90 18.88 -4.30
N TRP A 59 7.90 18.22 -4.91
CA TRP A 59 6.53 18.18 -4.38
C TRP A 59 6.02 16.76 -4.16
N GLN A 60 6.70 15.73 -4.66
CA GLN A 60 6.23 14.36 -4.56
C GLN A 60 6.78 13.65 -3.32
N TYR A 61 5.87 12.97 -2.64
CA TYR A 61 6.14 12.12 -1.49
C TYR A 61 5.62 10.71 -1.79
N VAL A 62 6.31 9.72 -1.21
CA VAL A 62 5.94 8.31 -1.26
C VAL A 62 5.76 7.77 0.15
N SER A 63 4.70 6.97 0.35
CA SER A 63 4.57 6.10 1.52
C SER A 63 4.38 4.67 1.06
N MET A 64 5.08 3.75 1.72
CA MET A 64 5.04 2.32 1.43
C MET A 64 4.25 1.58 2.52
N MET A 65 3.43 0.65 2.07
CA MET A 65 2.77 -0.32 2.92
C MET A 65 3.75 -1.40 3.40
N GLN A 66 3.90 -1.53 4.71
CA GLN A 66 4.65 -2.61 5.36
C GLN A 66 3.70 -3.52 6.12
N ARG A 67 3.87 -4.83 5.97
CA ARG A 67 3.11 -5.81 6.73
C ARG A 67 3.85 -6.12 8.02
N ASP A 68 3.17 -6.11 9.16
CA ASP A 68 3.76 -6.56 10.42
C ASP A 68 4.11 -8.05 10.26
N ARG A 69 5.41 -8.37 10.17
CA ARG A 69 5.88 -9.76 10.19
C ARG A 69 5.85 -10.21 11.65
N VAL A 70 4.83 -10.99 11.99
CA VAL A 70 4.75 -11.74 13.25
C VAL A 70 5.76 -12.88 13.24
#